data_AF-A0A9E7KF33-F1
#
_entry.id   AF-A0A9E7KF33-F1
#
_cell.length_a   1.000
_cell.length_b   1.000
_cell.length_c   1.000
_cell.angle_alpha   90.00
_cell.angle_beta   90.00
_cell.angle_gamma   90.00
#
_symmetry.space_group_name_H-M   'P 1'
#
loop_
_entity.id
_entity.type
_entity.pdbx_description
1 polymer ?
#
loop_
_entity_poly.entity_id
_entity_poly.type
_entity_poly.pdbx_seq_one_letter_code
_entity_poly.pdbx_strand_id
1 'polypeptide(L)'
;MHGKSAQASEAAERVAEMEPQGSGSYVLLASTYGGAGKYSELAEVRNQMRRKGVRKAPGCSWVEVGGARMHAFVAGDQEHPEAAEIYTALHGLMGWMRGRSGGTFLR
;
A
#
# COMPACT_ATOMS: atom_id res chain seq x y z
N MET A 1 -14.54 12.40 -6.93
CA MET A 1 -13.37 13.24 -6.54
C MET A 1 -13.16 14.28 -7.62
N HIS A 2 -13.54 15.53 -7.37
CA HIS A 2 -13.71 16.55 -8.43
C HIS A 2 -12.45 17.45 -8.55
N GLY A 3 -12.00 17.71 -9.79
CA GLY A 3 -11.25 18.91 -10.21
C GLY A 3 -9.76 19.07 -9.85
N LYS A 4 -9.21 18.42 -8.83
CA LYS A 4 -7.84 18.71 -8.33
C LYS A 4 -6.73 17.77 -8.82
N SER A 5 -7.04 16.74 -9.60
CA SER A 5 -6.05 15.72 -10.00
C SER A 5 -4.99 16.27 -10.96
N ALA A 6 -5.37 17.15 -11.88
CA ALA A 6 -4.42 17.76 -12.83
C ALA A 6 -3.40 18.66 -12.12
N GLN A 7 -3.86 19.54 -11.22
CA GLN A 7 -3.00 20.41 -10.42
C GLN A 7 -2.09 19.61 -9.47
N ALA A 8 -2.60 18.52 -8.88
CA ALA A 8 -1.81 17.64 -8.05
C ALA A 8 -0.72 16.90 -8.84
N SER A 9 -1.02 16.47 -10.07
CA SER A 9 -0.04 15.86 -10.97
C SER A 9 1.06 16.85 -11.34
N GLU A 10 0.69 18.06 -11.80
CA GLU A 10 1.65 19.09 -12.20
C GLU A 10 2.58 19.49 -11.04
N ALA A 11 2.02 19.68 -9.84
CA ALA A 11 2.82 19.98 -8.66
C ALA A 11 3.78 18.82 -8.31
N ALA A 12 3.28 17.58 -8.33
CA ALA A 12 4.10 16.40 -8.03
C ALA A 12 5.19 16.15 -9.09
N GLU A 13 4.94 16.47 -10.36
CA GLU A 13 5.93 16.38 -11.45
C GLU A 13 7.08 17.37 -11.22
N ARG A 14 6.78 18.64 -10.91
CA ARG A 14 7.82 19.63 -10.58
C ARG A 14 8.66 19.21 -9.37
N VAL A 15 8.04 18.64 -8.34
CA VAL A 15 8.79 18.15 -7.17
C VAL A 15 9.63 16.93 -7.54
N ALA A 16 9.16 16.05 -8.42
CA ALA A 16 9.96 14.92 -8.92
C ALA A 16 11.16 15.36 -9.78
N GLU A 17 11.07 16.51 -10.46
CA GLU A 17 12.19 17.14 -11.16
C GLU A 17 13.21 17.75 -10.19
N MET A 18 12.74 18.42 -9.12
CA MET A 18 13.60 19.04 -8.11
C MET A 18 14.28 18.01 -7.19
N GLU A 19 13.55 16.96 -6.80
CA GLU A 19 14.04 15.89 -5.93
C GLU A 19 13.94 14.52 -6.62
N PRO A 20 14.77 14.26 -7.64
CA PRO A 20 14.65 13.07 -8.48
C PRO A 20 14.90 11.75 -7.74
N GLN A 21 15.53 11.81 -6.56
CA GLN A 21 15.79 10.67 -5.67
C GLN A 21 14.77 10.54 -4.53
N GLY A 22 13.94 11.55 -4.31
CA GLY A 22 12.92 11.54 -3.26
C GLY A 22 11.75 10.63 -3.66
N SER A 23 11.36 9.69 -2.80
CA SER A 23 10.24 8.79 -3.10
C SER A 23 8.86 9.45 -2.95
N GLY A 24 8.76 10.54 -2.20
CA GLY A 24 7.48 11.17 -1.85
C GLY A 24 6.71 11.70 -3.05
N SER A 25 7.38 12.41 -3.96
CA SER A 25 6.78 12.98 -5.17
C SER A 25 6.25 11.91 -6.11
N TYR A 26 7.02 10.85 -6.37
CA TYR A 26 6.57 9.72 -7.18
C TYR A 26 5.40 8.97 -6.54
N VAL A 27 5.41 8.79 -5.22
CA VAL A 27 4.31 8.13 -4.50
C VAL A 27 3.03 8.97 -4.60
N LEU A 28 3.13 10.29 -4.49
CA LEU A 28 2.00 11.19 -4.66
C LEU A 28 1.45 11.13 -6.09
N LEU A 29 2.31 11.23 -7.10
CA LEU A 29 1.99 11.08 -8.52
C LEU A 29 1.25 9.76 -8.81
N ALA A 30 1.81 8.65 -8.32
CA ALA A 30 1.21 7.33 -8.45
C ALA A 30 -0.18 7.28 -7.80
N SER A 31 -0.31 7.82 -6.58
CA SER A 31 -1.59 7.87 -5.87
C SER A 31 -2.63 8.71 -6.64
N THR A 32 -2.23 9.87 -7.16
CA THR A 32 -3.09 10.76 -7.96
C THR A 32 -3.58 10.07 -9.24
N TYR A 33 -2.69 9.43 -10.00
CA TYR A 33 -3.06 8.70 -11.21
C TYR A 33 -3.95 7.48 -10.90
N GLY A 34 -3.63 6.71 -9.85
CA GLY A 34 -4.42 5.57 -9.42
C GLY A 34 -5.83 5.94 -8.98
N GLY A 35 -5.98 7.03 -8.21
CA GLY A 35 -7.29 7.54 -7.79
C GLY A 35 -8.14 8.11 -8.94
N ALA A 36 -7.50 8.49 -10.06
CA ALA A 36 -8.16 8.93 -11.28
C ALA A 36 -8.41 7.81 -12.31
N GLY A 37 -8.05 6.55 -12.00
CA GLY A 37 -8.16 5.42 -12.92
C GLY A 37 -7.14 5.45 -14.08
N LYS A 38 -6.13 6.31 -14.01
CA LYS A 38 -5.07 6.48 -15.01
C LYS A 38 -3.94 5.46 -14.80
N TYR A 39 -4.24 4.19 -15.01
CA TYR A 39 -3.34 3.09 -14.67
C TYR A 39 -2.08 3.02 -15.54
N SER A 40 -2.14 3.51 -16.78
CA SER A 40 -0.99 3.59 -17.68
C SER A 40 0.06 4.57 -17.15
N GLU A 41 -0.38 5.76 -16.75
CA GLU A 41 0.47 6.79 -16.14
C GLU A 41 1.01 6.36 -14.78
N LEU A 42 0.18 5.70 -13.96
CA LEU A 42 0.63 5.04 -12.74
C LEU A 42 1.75 4.02 -12.99
N ALA A 43 1.61 3.19 -14.03
CA ALA A 43 2.62 2.20 -14.39
C ALA A 43 3.92 2.88 -14.84
N GLU A 44 3.84 3.97 -15.59
CA GLU A 44 4.99 4.74 -16.03
C GLU A 44 5.75 5.37 -14.86
N VAL A 45 5.04 6.01 -13.92
CA VAL A 45 5.64 6.54 -12.68
C VAL A 45 6.39 5.42 -11.92
N ARG A 46 5.78 4.23 -11.80
CA ARG A 46 6.43 3.07 -11.16
C ARG A 46 7.64 2.54 -11.94
N ASN A 47 7.65 2.66 -13.27
CA ASN A 47 8.81 2.30 -14.09
C ASN A 47 9.95 3.30 -13.89
N GLN A 48 9.65 4.60 -13.83
CA GLN A 48 10.64 5.63 -13.57
C GLN A 48 11.29 5.46 -12.19
N MET A 49 10.48 5.21 -11.15
CA MET A 49 11.00 4.88 -9.81
C MET A 49 12.00 3.71 -9.87
N ARG A 50 11.65 2.61 -10.56
CA ARG A 50 12.51 1.44 -10.74
C ARG A 50 13.82 1.78 -11.46
N ARG A 51 13.74 2.51 -12.59
CA ARG A 51 14.91 2.92 -13.38
C ARG A 51 15.87 3.82 -12.58
N LYS A 52 15.33 4.69 -11.73
CA LYS A 52 16.10 5.61 -10.89
C LYS A 52 16.54 5.00 -9.55
N GLY A 53 16.15 3.75 -9.25
CA GLY A 53 16.44 3.11 -7.96
C GLY A 53 15.65 3.69 -6.77
N VAL A 54 14.62 4.51 -7.03
CA VAL A 54 13.79 5.13 -6.00
C VAL A 54 12.80 4.11 -5.46
N ARG A 55 12.82 3.88 -4.14
CA ARG A 55 11.91 2.96 -3.46
C ARG A 55 11.15 3.71 -2.37
N LYS A 56 9.84 3.49 -2.27
CA LYS A 56 9.08 3.94 -1.10
C LYS A 56 9.55 3.12 0.10
N ALA A 57 9.68 3.75 1.27
CA ALA A 57 9.79 3.02 2.53
C ALA A 57 8.61 2.06 2.69
N PRO A 58 8.81 0.81 3.15
CA PRO A 58 7.71 -0.10 3.40
C PRO A 58 6.73 0.50 4.43
N GLY A 59 5.48 0.09 4.38
CA GLY A 59 4.53 0.42 5.45
C GLY A 59 4.91 -0.37 6.69
N CYS A 60 4.88 0.26 7.87
CA CYS A 60 5.10 -0.41 9.14
C CYS A 60 3.88 -0.23 10.03
N SER A 61 3.49 -1.28 10.74
CA SER A 61 2.44 -1.24 11.75
C SER A 61 2.89 -2.01 12.98
N TRP A 62 2.25 -1.78 14.12
CA TRP A 62 2.53 -2.51 15.34
C TRP A 62 1.28 -2.68 16.20
N VAL A 63 1.30 -3.73 17.02
CA VAL A 63 0.25 -3.99 18.02
C VAL A 63 0.91 -4.30 19.35
N GLU A 64 0.22 -3.98 20.44
CA GLU A 64 0.64 -4.33 21.80
C GLU A 64 -0.25 -5.46 22.33
N VAL A 65 0.37 -6.53 22.80
CA VAL A 65 -0.32 -7.69 23.37
C VAL A 65 0.01 -7.77 24.85
N GLY A 66 -1.03 -7.84 25.69
CA GLY A 66 -0.90 -8.06 27.13
C GLY A 66 -0.22 -6.92 27.91
N GLY A 67 -0.11 -5.71 27.34
CA GLY A 67 0.43 -4.54 28.05
C GLY A 67 1.96 -4.49 28.16
N ALA A 68 2.68 -5.40 27.47
CA ALA A 68 4.14 -5.51 27.62
C ALA A 68 4.87 -5.90 26.34
N ARG A 69 4.23 -6.66 25.43
CA ARG A 69 4.89 -7.15 24.22
C ARG A 69 4.40 -6.38 22.99
N MET A 70 5.31 -5.64 22.38
CA MET A 70 5.06 -4.96 21.11
C MET A 70 5.48 -5.85 19.94
N HIS A 71 4.58 -5.99 18.98
CA HIS A 71 4.77 -6.78 17.76
C HIS A 71 4.74 -5.84 16.56
N ALA A 72 5.83 -5.76 15.81
CA ALA A 72 5.93 -4.95 14.61
C ALA A 72 5.75 -5.80 13.34
N PHE A 73 5.18 -5.19 12.31
CA PHE A 73 4.92 -5.81 11.01
C PHE A 73 5.35 -4.85 9.91
N VAL A 74 6.26 -5.30 9.04
CA VAL A 74 6.70 -4.52 7.88
C VAL A 74 6.05 -5.08 6.62
N ALA A 75 5.46 -4.21 5.81
CA ALA A 75 4.75 -4.62 4.62
C ALA A 75 5.67 -5.41 3.67
N GLY A 76 5.31 -6.67 3.43
CA GLY A 76 6.05 -7.58 2.56
C GLY A 76 7.13 -8.41 3.26
N ASP A 77 7.32 -8.24 4.57
CA ASP A 77 8.19 -9.11 5.35
C ASP A 77 7.46 -10.35 5.88
N GLN A 78 8.23 -11.32 6.37
CA GLN A 78 7.76 -12.47 7.16
C GLN A 78 8.71 -12.73 8.33
N GLU A 79 9.38 -11.69 8.83
CA GLU A 79 10.45 -11.79 9.84
C GLU A 79 9.93 -11.96 11.27
N HIS A 80 8.61 -11.82 11.48
CA HIS A 80 8.02 -11.98 12.79
C HIS A 80 8.26 -13.42 13.34
N PRO A 81 8.69 -13.59 14.61
CA PRO A 81 9.00 -14.92 15.16
C PRO A 81 7.83 -15.92 15.10
N GLU A 82 6.60 -15.41 15.15
CA GLU A 82 5.34 -16.18 15.06
C GLU A 82 4.65 -16.03 13.70
N ALA A 83 5.40 -15.74 12.63
CA ALA A 83 4.82 -15.50 11.31
C ALA A 83 3.97 -16.67 10.82
N ALA A 84 4.41 -17.92 11.03
CA ALA A 84 3.69 -19.12 10.59
C ALA A 84 2.29 -19.22 11.22
N GLU A 85 2.18 -18.99 12.53
CA GLU A 85 0.93 -19.01 13.28
C GLU A 85 0.00 -17.88 12.84
N ILE A 86 0.55 -16.67 12.68
CA ILE A 86 -0.20 -15.49 12.25
C ILE A 86 -0.81 -15.70 10.86
N TYR A 87 -0.02 -16.19 9.89
CA TYR A 87 -0.54 -16.46 8.55
C TYR A 87 -1.55 -17.61 8.55
N THR A 88 -1.35 -18.66 9.35
CA THR A 88 -2.33 -19.75 9.50
C THR A 88 -3.68 -19.23 10.00
N ALA A 89 -3.67 -18.40 11.04
CA ALA A 89 -4.88 -17.75 11.56
C ALA A 89 -5.55 -16.84 10.52
N LEU A 90 -4.75 -16.05 9.79
CA LEU A 90 -5.24 -15.17 8.72
C LEU A 90 -5.90 -15.95 7.58
N HIS A 91 -5.31 -17.08 7.16
CA HIS A 91 -5.90 -17.96 6.14
C HIS A 91 -7.24 -18.56 6.61
N GLY A 92 -7.31 -19.02 7.86
CA GLY A 92 -8.56 -19.49 8.45
C GLY A 92 -9.65 -18.40 8.46
N LEU A 93 -9.29 -17.19 8.89
CA LEU A 93 -10.20 -16.05 8.91
C LEU A 93 -10.70 -15.68 7.50
N MET A 94 -9.80 -15.63 6.51
CA MET A 94 -10.18 -15.36 5.12
C MET A 94 -11.11 -16.44 4.56
N GLY A 95 -10.86 -17.72 4.87
CA GLY A 95 -11.75 -18.82 4.50
C GLY A 95 -13.15 -18.65 5.10
N TRP A 96 -13.22 -18.32 6.40
CA TRP A 96 -14.48 -18.04 7.09
C TRP A 96 -15.24 -16.84 6.51
N MET A 97 -14.54 -15.72 6.23
CA MET A 97 -15.15 -14.52 5.64
C MET A 97 -15.71 -14.80 4.25
N ARG A 98 -15.00 -15.57 3.40
CA ARG A 98 -15.50 -15.95 2.07
C ARG A 98 -16.69 -16.90 2.15
N GLY A 99 -16.72 -17.79 3.13
CA GLY A 99 -17.86 -18.68 3.38
C GLY A 99 -19.14 -17.96 3.80
N ARG A 100 -19.04 -16.78 4.45
CA ARG A 100 -20.21 -15.98 4.85
C ARG A 100 -20.88 -15.23 3.69
N SER A 101 -20.17 -14.97 2.60
CA SER A 101 -20.75 -14.31 1.42
C SER A 101 -21.75 -15.19 0.64
N GLY A 102 -21.93 -16.46 1.03
CA GLY A 102 -22.95 -17.37 0.50
C GLY A 102 -24.17 -17.58 1.42
N GLY A 103 -24.26 -16.87 2.54
CA GLY A 103 -25.38 -16.99 3.47
C GLY A 103 -26.59 -16.16 3.01
N THR A 104 -27.39 -16.71 2.09
CA THR A 104 -28.73 -16.22 1.78
C THR A 104 -29.53 -16.02 3.06
N PHE A 105 -30.07 -14.82 3.24
CA PHE A 105 -31.18 -14.55 4.13
C PHE A 105 -32.39 -15.35 3.62
N LEU A 106 -32.62 -16.52 4.21
CA LEU A 106 -33.82 -17.32 4.05
C LEU A 106 -34.01 -18.13 5.34
N ARG A 107 -34.60 -17.51 6.36
CA ARG A 107 -36.00 -17.73 6.76
C ARG A 107 -36.30 -16.96 8.04
#